data_AF-A0A6A3MM64-F1
#
_entry.id   AF-A0A6A3MM64-F1
#
_cell.length_a   1.000
_cell.length_b   1.000
_cell.length_c   1.000
_cell.angle_alpha   90.00
_cell.angle_beta   90.00
_cell.angle_gamma   90.00
#
_symmetry.space_group_name_H-M   'P 1'
#
loop_
_entity.id
_entity.type
_entity.pdbx_description
1 polymer ?
#
loop_
_entity_poly.entity_id
_entity_poly.type
_entity_poly.pdbx_seq_one_letter_code
_entity_poly.pdbx_strand_id
1 'polypeptide(L)'
;MAVFHLYSALNLLWILCNSACINFLQFCLWCLVRPFDKPLYRRLMGSVAQALWVDVTSTSFPQTKLSVSGELPTDPTRPVILIANHQVDADWWYIWQAARHQHAAGNIKIVLKDQLKYLPIIGWGMRLFQFLFLRRRIDEDAAHIKKYMGGLIADDFPFWLVLFPEGTTIHSEYVTKSQAFAAREGRPKLERVLLPRTTGMQIILDAVADTKPDIYDLTLAFPSYSGEVPTFDMGYGRKVDTEVPSMKSLLAGKAPVGRVAMHSRKFSYEDAATDLQGFLDARWKEKEERMNYFIEHQKFPGDETTVEMELSTSVRAVFRLWLGITLSCIVLPVVMMLFFPLYFLWVVYCFVYSVYDRTTNFWWPYIFNLFLERAAKTHDRFKRQQTKDL
;
A
#
# COMPACT_ATOMS: atom_id res chain seq x y z
N MET A 1 -9.07 30.99 12.15
CA MET A 1 -9.65 29.70 11.71
C MET A 1 -9.82 29.60 10.19
N ALA A 2 -10.43 30.58 9.49
CA ALA A 2 -10.68 30.50 8.04
C ALA A 2 -9.42 30.24 7.17
N VAL A 3 -8.29 30.92 7.45
CA VAL A 3 -7.02 30.72 6.72
C VAL A 3 -6.46 29.30 6.91
N PHE A 4 -6.61 28.74 8.11
CA PHE A 4 -6.14 27.38 8.44
C PHE A 4 -6.95 26.31 7.69
N HIS A 5 -8.27 26.52 7.58
CA HIS A 5 -9.14 25.64 6.79
C HIS A 5 -8.84 25.75 5.28
N LEU A 6 -8.56 26.96 4.78
CA LEU A 6 -8.19 27.17 3.38
C LEU A 6 -6.86 26.49 3.05
N TYR A 7 -5.83 26.66 3.89
CA TYR A 7 -4.54 25.98 3.69
C TYR A 7 -4.70 24.46 3.66
N SER A 8 -5.42 23.90 4.64
CA SER A 8 -5.68 22.46 4.71
C SER A 8 -6.44 21.95 3.47
N ALA A 9 -7.42 22.71 2.99
CA ALA A 9 -8.21 22.36 1.81
C ALA A 9 -7.36 22.41 0.53
N LEU A 10 -6.52 23.44 0.36
CA LEU A 10 -5.61 23.56 -0.77
C LEU A 10 -4.56 22.44 -0.76
N ASN A 11 -4.02 22.11 0.41
CA ASN A 11 -3.05 21.03 0.56
C ASN A 11 -3.67 19.66 0.27
N LEU A 12 -4.89 19.41 0.75
CA LEU A 12 -5.64 18.20 0.41
C LEU A 12 -5.91 18.14 -1.10
N LEU A 13 -6.37 19.24 -1.71
CA LEU A 13 -6.58 19.32 -3.16
C LEU A 13 -5.29 19.02 -3.92
N TRP A 14 -4.16 19.56 -3.47
CA TRP A 14 -2.85 19.32 -4.05
C TRP A 14 -2.45 17.83 -4.00
N ILE A 15 -2.63 17.16 -2.85
CA ILE A 15 -2.40 15.72 -2.72
C ILE A 15 -3.32 14.93 -3.68
N LEU A 16 -4.60 15.30 -3.77
CA LEU A 16 -5.56 14.64 -4.64
C LEU A 16 -5.20 14.82 -6.12
N CYS A 17 -4.80 16.01 -6.56
CA CYS A 17 -4.36 16.27 -7.92
C CYS A 17 -3.13 15.44 -8.29
N ASN A 18 -2.09 15.46 -7.45
CA ASN A 18 -0.89 14.65 -7.67
C ASN A 18 -1.21 13.14 -7.69
N SER A 19 -2.06 12.69 -6.76
CA SER A 19 -2.50 11.29 -6.70
C SER A 19 -3.31 10.90 -7.94
N ALA A 20 -4.13 11.79 -8.50
CA ALA A 20 -4.84 11.55 -9.75
C ALA A 20 -3.89 11.38 -10.94
N CYS A 21 -2.86 12.22 -11.06
CA CYS A 21 -1.82 12.08 -12.08
C CYS A 21 -1.05 10.75 -11.93
N ILE A 22 -0.71 10.36 -10.70
CA ILE A 22 -0.05 9.08 -10.44
C ILE A 22 -0.98 7.92 -10.74
N ASN A 23 -2.26 8.00 -10.39
CA ASN A 23 -3.25 6.98 -10.72
C ASN A 23 -3.39 6.78 -12.24
N PHE A 24 -3.26 7.83 -13.04
CA PHE A 24 -3.21 7.70 -14.49
C PHE A 24 -2.00 6.87 -14.93
N LEU A 25 -0.80 7.15 -14.39
CA LEU A 25 0.38 6.33 -14.63
C LEU A 25 0.16 4.87 -14.20
N GLN A 26 -0.41 4.65 -13.01
CA GLN A 26 -0.72 3.32 -12.50
C GLN A 26 -1.68 2.56 -13.41
N PHE A 27 -2.69 3.25 -13.93
CA PHE A 27 -3.67 2.69 -14.86
C PHE A 27 -3.01 2.33 -16.20
N CYS A 28 -2.12 3.17 -16.72
CA CYS A 28 -1.31 2.85 -17.90
C CYS A 28 -0.47 1.59 -17.67
N LEU A 29 0.24 1.47 -16.54
CA LEU A 29 0.98 0.24 -16.20
C LEU A 29 0.06 -0.98 -16.11
N TRP A 30 -1.14 -0.81 -15.55
CA TRP A 30 -2.13 -1.87 -15.41
C TRP A 30 -2.69 -2.34 -16.77
N CYS A 31 -2.90 -1.43 -17.72
CA CYS A 31 -3.38 -1.77 -19.06
C CYS A 31 -2.26 -2.32 -19.97
N LEU A 32 -1.06 -1.73 -19.90
CA LEU A 32 -0.01 -1.94 -20.90
C LEU A 32 1.03 -2.98 -20.49
N VAL A 33 1.26 -3.20 -19.18
CA VAL A 33 2.30 -4.12 -18.69
C VAL A 33 1.68 -5.35 -18.07
N ARG A 34 0.72 -5.18 -17.15
CA ARG A 34 0.16 -6.28 -16.34
C ARG A 34 -0.38 -7.47 -17.16
N PRO A 35 -1.06 -7.29 -18.31
CA PRO A 35 -1.59 -8.43 -19.07
C PRO A 35 -0.50 -9.32 -19.68
N PHE A 36 0.69 -8.78 -19.89
CA PHE A 36 1.80 -9.47 -20.55
C PHE A 36 2.85 -9.96 -19.55
N ASP A 37 3.15 -9.15 -18.53
CA ASP A 37 4.13 -9.47 -17.49
C ASP A 37 3.70 -8.88 -16.14
N LYS A 38 3.14 -9.73 -15.29
CA LYS A 38 2.64 -9.34 -13.96
C LYS A 38 3.78 -9.07 -12.96
N PRO A 39 4.87 -9.86 -12.88
CA PRO A 39 6.06 -9.51 -12.11
C PRO A 39 6.65 -8.15 -12.48
N LEU A 40 6.86 -7.88 -13.78
CA LEU A 40 7.37 -6.58 -14.24
C LEU A 40 6.43 -5.44 -13.87
N TYR A 41 5.11 -5.63 -14.04
CA TYR A 41 4.12 -4.65 -13.60
C TYR A 41 4.28 -4.30 -12.12
N ARG A 42 4.47 -5.28 -11.23
CA ARG A 42 4.65 -5.02 -9.80
C ARG A 42 5.95 -4.29 -9.50
N ARG A 43 7.04 -4.67 -10.16
CA ARG A 43 8.34 -3.98 -10.03
C ARG A 43 8.23 -2.53 -10.45
N LEU A 44 7.63 -2.24 -11.60
CA LEU A 44 7.40 -0.87 -12.09
C LEU A 44 6.41 -0.09 -11.23
N MET A 45 5.34 -0.74 -10.76
CA MET A 45 4.37 -0.13 -9.83
C MET A 45 5.07 0.32 -8.55
N GLY A 46 5.96 -0.51 -8.00
CA GLY A 46 6.76 -0.18 -6.82
C GLY A 46 7.80 0.90 -7.09
N SER A 47 8.73 0.66 -8.01
CA SER A 47 9.91 1.50 -8.23
C SER A 47 9.60 2.84 -8.89
N VAL A 48 8.50 2.93 -9.65
CA VAL A 48 8.10 4.17 -10.33
C VAL A 48 6.93 4.81 -9.62
N ALA A 49 5.76 4.20 -9.63
CA ALA A 49 4.53 4.86 -9.18
C ALA A 49 4.48 5.04 -7.65
N GLN A 50 4.81 4.00 -6.90
CA GLN A 50 4.71 3.99 -5.44
C GLN A 50 5.82 4.84 -4.82
N ALA A 51 7.07 4.70 -5.29
CA ALA A 51 8.17 5.57 -4.88
C ALA A 51 7.88 7.06 -5.20
N LEU A 52 7.38 7.36 -6.40
CA LEU A 52 6.99 8.72 -6.78
C LEU A 52 5.88 9.28 -5.90
N TRP A 53 4.88 8.47 -5.55
CA TRP A 53 3.79 8.90 -4.67
C TRP A 53 4.30 9.33 -3.29
N VAL A 54 5.21 8.56 -2.68
CA VAL A 54 5.80 8.94 -1.39
C VAL A 54 6.63 10.22 -1.51
N ASP A 55 7.47 10.31 -2.54
CA ASP A 55 8.28 11.51 -2.79
C ASP A 55 7.42 12.76 -2.95
N VAL A 56 6.32 12.68 -3.71
CA VAL A 56 5.41 13.81 -3.95
C VAL A 56 4.58 14.12 -2.71
N THR A 57 3.96 13.13 -2.08
CA THR A 57 3.17 13.33 -0.84
C THR A 57 4.04 13.90 0.28
N SER A 58 5.35 13.61 0.32
CA SER A 58 6.26 14.21 1.29
C SER A 58 6.35 15.75 1.19
N THR A 59 6.05 16.33 0.02
CA THR A 59 6.02 17.80 -0.15
C THR A 59 4.75 18.45 0.42
N SER A 60 3.72 17.64 0.69
CA SER A 60 2.44 18.08 1.22
C SER A 60 2.34 17.90 2.73
N PHE A 61 3.23 17.10 3.32
CA PHE A 61 3.31 16.96 4.77
C PHE A 61 4.49 17.76 5.33
N PRO A 62 4.37 18.27 6.56
CA PRO A 62 5.46 19.00 7.19
C PRO A 62 6.69 18.10 7.35
N GLN A 63 7.87 18.70 7.19
CA GLN A 63 9.13 18.00 7.44
C GLN A 63 9.14 17.50 8.88
N THR A 64 9.25 16.18 9.04
CA THR A 64 9.32 15.53 10.34
C THR A 64 10.67 14.85 10.49
N LYS A 65 11.18 14.78 11.71
CA LYS A 65 12.40 14.05 12.05
C LYS A 65 12.03 12.74 12.73
N LEU A 66 12.63 11.63 12.30
CA LEU A 66 12.53 10.37 13.01
C LEU A 66 13.82 10.11 13.75
N SER A 67 13.68 9.72 15.01
CA SER A 67 14.76 9.22 15.85
C SER A 67 14.60 7.71 15.91
N VAL A 68 15.45 6.98 15.17
CA VAL A 68 15.32 5.52 15.00
C VAL A 68 16.36 4.77 15.80
N SER A 69 15.95 3.94 16.75
CA SER A 69 16.83 3.05 17.51
C SER A 69 16.60 1.58 17.16
N GLY A 70 17.64 0.76 17.32
CA GLY A 70 17.62 -0.67 16.99
C GLY A 70 17.85 -0.95 15.50
N GLU A 71 17.30 -2.05 15.00
CA GLU A 71 17.64 -2.61 13.68
C GLU A 71 16.50 -2.45 12.67
N LEU A 72 16.66 -1.56 11.68
CA LEU A 72 15.77 -1.54 10.52
C LEU A 72 16.19 -2.56 9.45
N PRO A 73 15.25 -3.03 8.59
CA PRO A 73 15.64 -3.82 7.44
C PRO A 73 16.57 -3.03 6.51
N THR A 74 17.68 -3.65 6.11
CA THR A 74 18.73 -3.00 5.30
C THR A 74 18.76 -3.47 3.85
N ASP A 75 18.19 -4.66 3.56
CA ASP A 75 18.13 -5.23 2.22
C ASP A 75 16.72 -5.04 1.60
N PRO A 76 16.53 -4.08 0.69
CA PRO A 76 15.25 -3.85 0.04
C PRO A 76 14.88 -4.94 -0.98
N THR A 77 15.76 -5.91 -1.25
CA THR A 77 15.47 -7.03 -2.16
C THR A 77 14.85 -8.22 -1.45
N ARG A 78 14.79 -8.21 -0.12
CA ARG A 78 14.20 -9.28 0.68
C ARG A 78 12.80 -8.94 1.18
N PRO A 79 11.88 -9.93 1.21
CA PRO A 79 10.59 -9.75 1.82
C PRO A 79 10.72 -9.69 3.35
N VAL A 80 9.96 -8.80 3.98
CA VAL A 80 9.90 -8.64 5.44
C VAL A 80 8.47 -8.37 5.91
N ILE A 81 8.18 -8.71 7.16
CA ILE A 81 6.94 -8.35 7.84
C ILE A 81 7.26 -7.30 8.90
N LEU A 82 6.61 -6.15 8.82
CA LEU A 82 6.72 -5.05 9.78
C LEU A 82 5.46 -5.05 10.66
N ILE A 83 5.61 -5.32 11.95
CA ILE A 83 4.52 -5.22 12.93
C ILE A 83 4.73 -3.98 13.80
N ALA A 84 3.67 -3.22 14.07
CA ALA A 84 3.77 -1.98 14.85
C ALA A 84 2.62 -1.81 15.85
N ASN A 85 2.85 -1.03 16.92
CA ASN A 85 1.73 -0.48 17.70
C ASN A 85 0.96 0.56 16.88
N HIS A 86 -0.31 0.80 17.20
CA HIS A 86 -1.17 1.71 16.44
C HIS A 86 -1.73 2.84 17.31
N GLN A 87 -1.01 3.94 17.40
CA GLN A 87 -1.30 5.08 18.26
C GLN A 87 -2.12 6.16 17.56
N VAL A 88 -1.86 6.40 16.27
CA VAL A 88 -2.51 7.47 15.48
C VAL A 88 -2.82 7.02 14.06
N ASP A 89 -3.74 7.72 13.39
CA ASP A 89 -4.14 7.44 12.00
C ASP A 89 -3.03 7.72 10.98
N ALA A 90 -1.92 8.35 11.41
CA ALA A 90 -0.75 8.66 10.60
C ALA A 90 0.45 7.71 10.80
N ASP A 91 0.37 6.67 11.65
CA ASP A 91 1.50 5.77 11.95
C ASP A 91 2.16 5.19 10.69
N TRP A 92 1.33 4.79 9.72
CA TRP A 92 1.76 4.22 8.44
C TRP A 92 2.68 5.16 7.66
N TRP A 93 2.52 6.48 7.79
CA TRP A 93 3.33 7.46 7.09
C TRP A 93 4.78 7.42 7.58
N TYR A 94 4.98 7.33 8.90
CA TYR A 94 6.31 7.27 9.51
C TYR A 94 7.03 5.97 9.16
N ILE A 95 6.33 4.83 9.15
CA ILE A 95 6.88 3.54 8.72
C ILE A 95 7.27 3.59 7.24
N TRP A 96 6.41 4.15 6.38
CA TRP A 96 6.71 4.25 4.95
C TRP A 96 7.90 5.17 4.68
N GLN A 97 8.04 6.24 5.45
CA GLN A 97 9.19 7.14 5.37
C GLN A 97 10.49 6.48 5.83
N ALA A 98 10.46 5.65 6.89
CA ALA A 98 11.60 4.81 7.26
C ALA A 98 11.96 3.81 6.15
N ALA A 99 10.96 3.17 5.54
CA ALA A 99 11.19 2.29 4.38
C ALA A 99 11.75 3.03 3.17
N ARG A 100 11.32 4.27 2.92
CA ARG A 100 11.89 5.14 1.87
C ARG A 100 13.36 5.44 2.12
N HIS A 101 13.74 5.71 3.38
CA HIS A 101 15.14 5.90 3.76
C HIS A 101 15.98 4.64 3.46
N GLN A 102 15.41 3.45 3.65
CA GLN A 102 16.04 2.16 3.33
C GLN A 102 15.87 1.75 1.85
N HIS A 103 15.53 2.69 0.96
CA HIS A 103 15.31 2.46 -0.47
C HIS A 103 14.21 1.43 -0.81
N ALA A 104 13.28 1.17 0.12
CA ALA A 104 12.19 0.21 0.00
C ALA A 104 10.79 0.87 -0.11
N ALA A 105 10.69 2.16 -0.45
CA ALA A 105 9.40 2.86 -0.57
C ALA A 105 8.41 2.15 -1.52
N GLY A 106 8.93 1.53 -2.59
CA GLY A 106 8.15 0.80 -3.59
C GLY A 106 7.69 -0.60 -3.16
N ASN A 107 8.22 -1.10 -2.05
CA ASN A 107 7.99 -2.46 -1.58
C ASN A 107 6.84 -2.55 -0.57
N ILE A 108 6.46 -1.42 0.01
CA ILE A 108 5.45 -1.36 1.08
C ILE A 108 4.13 -1.95 0.60
N LYS A 109 3.58 -2.87 1.38
CA LYS A 109 2.20 -3.36 1.28
C LYS A 109 1.55 -3.22 2.64
N ILE A 110 0.45 -2.49 2.72
CA ILE A 110 -0.19 -2.20 4.01
C ILE A 110 -1.45 -3.05 4.14
N VAL A 111 -1.66 -3.63 5.30
CA VAL A 111 -2.92 -4.28 5.66
C VAL A 111 -3.95 -3.23 6.06
N LEU A 112 -5.05 -3.13 5.32
CA LEU A 112 -6.03 -2.05 5.40
C LEU A 112 -7.46 -2.56 5.55
N LYS A 113 -8.34 -1.70 6.09
CA LYS A 113 -9.79 -1.95 6.11
C LYS A 113 -10.36 -1.92 4.69
N ASP A 114 -11.19 -2.91 4.34
CA ASP A 114 -11.77 -3.05 2.98
C ASP A 114 -12.48 -1.80 2.47
N GLN A 115 -13.12 -1.05 3.35
CA GLN A 115 -13.84 0.18 2.99
C GLN A 115 -12.95 1.27 2.38
N LEU A 116 -11.65 1.32 2.71
CA LEU A 116 -10.73 2.35 2.22
C LEU A 116 -10.52 2.28 0.70
N LYS A 117 -10.74 1.11 0.09
CA LYS A 117 -10.56 0.92 -1.36
C LYS A 117 -11.59 1.67 -2.22
N TYR A 118 -12.69 2.13 -1.61
CA TYR A 118 -13.76 2.85 -2.28
C TYR A 118 -13.59 4.38 -2.22
N LEU A 119 -12.61 4.89 -1.47
CA LEU A 119 -12.31 6.32 -1.45
C LEU A 119 -11.89 6.78 -2.86
N PRO A 120 -12.52 7.82 -3.43
CA PRO A 120 -12.11 8.35 -4.73
C PRO A 120 -10.66 8.79 -4.73
N ILE A 121 -9.97 8.58 -5.85
CA ILE A 121 -8.55 8.92 -6.06
C ILE A 121 -7.62 8.10 -5.15
N ILE A 122 -7.60 8.34 -3.83
CA ILE A 122 -6.67 7.67 -2.93
C ILE A 122 -6.95 6.16 -2.85
N GLY A 123 -8.21 5.75 -2.68
CA GLY A 123 -8.59 4.33 -2.61
C GLY A 123 -8.33 3.58 -3.92
N TRP A 124 -8.49 4.24 -5.07
CA TRP A 124 -8.09 3.68 -6.38
C TRP A 124 -6.60 3.44 -6.45
N GLY A 125 -5.80 4.41 -5.98
CA GLY A 125 -4.35 4.27 -5.89
C GLY A 125 -3.92 3.12 -4.99
N MET A 126 -4.51 3.00 -3.80
CA MET A 126 -4.26 1.88 -2.88
C MET A 126 -4.56 0.51 -3.53
N ARG A 127 -5.62 0.42 -4.35
CA ARG A 127 -5.95 -0.82 -5.10
C ARG A 127 -4.91 -1.13 -6.16
N LEU A 128 -4.45 -0.13 -6.91
CA LEU A 128 -3.44 -0.30 -7.96
C LEU A 128 -2.04 -0.59 -7.38
N PHE A 129 -1.73 -0.06 -6.20
CA PHE A 129 -0.58 -0.50 -5.41
C PHE A 129 -0.72 -1.93 -4.85
N GLN A 130 -1.88 -2.55 -4.99
CA GLN A 130 -2.17 -3.90 -4.49
C GLN A 130 -1.93 -4.01 -2.97
N PHE A 131 -2.46 -3.08 -2.17
CA PHE A 131 -2.51 -3.25 -0.71
C PHE A 131 -3.46 -4.39 -0.30
N LEU A 132 -3.24 -4.95 0.90
CA LEU A 132 -4.01 -6.07 1.41
C LEU A 132 -5.25 -5.56 2.16
N PHE A 133 -6.40 -5.61 1.52
CA PHE A 133 -7.68 -5.19 2.11
C PHE A 133 -8.37 -6.34 2.84
N LEU A 134 -8.77 -6.12 4.10
CA LEU A 134 -9.44 -7.11 4.94
C LEU A 134 -10.84 -6.63 5.35
N ARG A 135 -11.80 -7.56 5.33
CA ARG A 135 -13.21 -7.33 5.70
C ARG A 135 -13.47 -7.52 7.19
N ARG A 136 -12.48 -8.00 7.94
CA ARG A 136 -12.57 -8.40 9.36
C ARG A 136 -13.53 -9.59 9.54
N ARG A 137 -13.55 -10.47 8.55
CA ARG A 137 -14.37 -11.69 8.48
C ARG A 137 -13.49 -12.84 8.05
N ILE A 138 -13.13 -13.70 9.00
CA ILE A 138 -12.07 -14.70 8.82
C ILE A 138 -12.39 -15.72 7.73
N ASP A 139 -13.65 -16.10 7.60
CA ASP A 139 -14.20 -16.99 6.59
C ASP A 139 -13.92 -16.51 5.17
N GLU A 140 -13.95 -15.20 4.96
CA GLU A 140 -13.66 -14.58 3.66
C GLU A 140 -12.19 -14.19 3.51
N ASP A 141 -11.60 -13.64 4.59
CA ASP A 141 -10.26 -13.07 4.57
C ASP A 141 -9.17 -14.15 4.47
N ALA A 142 -9.38 -15.36 5.00
CA ALA A 142 -8.35 -16.39 5.02
C ALA A 142 -7.88 -16.82 3.62
N ALA A 143 -8.83 -17.16 2.74
CA ALA A 143 -8.51 -17.54 1.35
C ALA A 143 -7.93 -16.36 0.57
N HIS A 144 -8.43 -15.14 0.82
CA HIS A 144 -7.94 -13.93 0.19
C HIS A 144 -6.48 -13.63 0.56
N ILE A 145 -6.12 -13.70 1.84
CA ILE A 145 -4.75 -13.50 2.34
C ILE A 145 -3.80 -14.53 1.71
N LYS A 146 -4.15 -15.82 1.74
CA LYS A 146 -3.31 -16.89 1.15
C LYS A 146 -3.05 -16.66 -0.33
N LYS A 147 -4.09 -16.35 -1.11
CA LYS A 147 -3.96 -16.03 -2.55
C LYS A 147 -3.13 -14.77 -2.78
N TYR A 148 -3.31 -13.75 -1.95
CA TYR A 148 -2.59 -12.49 -2.06
C TYR A 148 -1.09 -12.68 -1.81
N MET A 149 -0.72 -13.29 -0.68
CA MET A 149 0.67 -13.52 -0.28
C MET A 149 1.37 -14.49 -1.24
N GLY A 150 0.75 -15.63 -1.54
CA GLY A 150 1.29 -16.58 -2.52
C GLY A 150 1.45 -15.94 -3.90
N GLY A 151 0.57 -15.02 -4.26
CA GLY A 151 0.70 -14.21 -5.47
C GLY A 151 1.96 -13.34 -5.47
N LEU A 152 2.29 -12.66 -4.36
CA LEU A 152 3.51 -11.83 -4.23
C LEU A 152 4.78 -12.69 -4.31
N ILE A 153 4.79 -13.84 -3.64
CA ILE A 153 5.90 -14.79 -3.65
C ILE A 153 6.12 -15.34 -5.07
N ALA A 154 5.07 -15.77 -5.76
CA ALA A 154 5.17 -16.32 -7.11
C ALA A 154 5.70 -15.33 -8.16
N ASP A 155 5.65 -14.02 -7.89
CA ASP A 155 6.19 -12.99 -8.78
C ASP A 155 7.56 -12.47 -8.30
N ASP A 156 8.19 -13.12 -7.30
CA ASP A 156 9.42 -12.71 -6.64
C ASP A 156 9.41 -11.23 -6.20
N PHE A 157 8.27 -10.77 -5.67
CA PHE A 157 8.12 -9.38 -5.25
C PHE A 157 8.66 -9.19 -3.82
N PRO A 158 9.63 -8.28 -3.57
CA PRO A 158 10.27 -8.10 -2.27
C PRO A 158 9.40 -7.26 -1.33
N PHE A 159 8.24 -7.80 -0.92
CA PHE A 159 7.26 -7.03 -0.14
C PHE A 159 7.77 -6.65 1.24
N TRP A 160 7.44 -5.43 1.67
CA TRP A 160 7.56 -5.00 3.06
C TRP A 160 6.14 -4.86 3.61
N LEU A 161 5.64 -5.92 4.25
CA LEU A 161 4.24 -6.00 4.68
C LEU A 161 4.05 -5.30 6.03
N VAL A 162 3.34 -4.16 6.04
CA VAL A 162 3.01 -3.41 7.26
C VAL A 162 1.69 -3.91 7.84
N LEU A 163 1.75 -4.38 9.08
CA LEU A 163 0.60 -4.84 9.84
C LEU A 163 0.57 -4.14 11.21
N PHE A 164 -0.62 -3.76 11.64
CA PHE A 164 -0.91 -3.34 13.01
C PHE A 164 -1.77 -4.41 13.67
N PRO A 165 -1.18 -5.38 14.41
CA PRO A 165 -1.93 -6.49 15.02
C PRO A 165 -3.04 -6.06 15.98
N GLU A 166 -2.99 -4.84 16.52
CA GLU A 166 -4.09 -4.22 17.29
C GLU A 166 -5.40 -4.13 16.48
N GLY A 167 -5.27 -3.95 15.16
CA GLY A 167 -6.38 -3.90 14.21
C GLY A 167 -7.16 -2.58 14.19
N THR A 168 -6.84 -1.64 15.06
CA THR A 168 -7.43 -0.30 15.16
C THR A 168 -6.50 0.62 15.96
N THR A 169 -6.64 1.94 15.81
CA THR A 169 -5.96 2.88 16.71
C THR A 169 -6.55 2.81 18.12
N ILE A 170 -5.69 3.07 19.10
CA ILE A 170 -6.07 3.06 20.52
C ILE A 170 -7.14 4.11 20.84
N HIS A 171 -8.17 3.70 21.57
CA HIS A 171 -9.18 4.55 22.20
C HIS A 171 -9.58 3.93 23.54
N SER A 172 -10.05 4.73 24.49
CA SER A 172 -10.31 4.25 25.87
C SER A 172 -11.37 3.15 25.93
N GLU A 173 -12.36 3.19 25.03
CA GLU A 173 -13.38 2.17 24.88
C GLU A 173 -12.79 0.86 24.33
N TYR A 174 -11.81 0.93 23.44
CA TYR A 174 -11.10 -0.24 22.96
C TYR A 174 -10.11 -0.80 23.98
N VAL A 175 -9.45 0.04 24.78
CA VAL A 175 -8.61 -0.39 25.90
C VAL A 175 -9.44 -1.19 26.89
N THR A 176 -10.61 -0.67 27.28
CA THR A 176 -11.54 -1.37 28.19
C THR A 176 -11.95 -2.73 27.66
N LYS A 177 -12.33 -2.81 26.37
CA LYS A 177 -12.68 -4.10 25.71
C LYS A 177 -11.48 -5.05 25.64
N SER A 178 -10.30 -4.53 25.33
CA SER A 178 -9.05 -5.28 25.25
C SER A 178 -8.67 -5.88 26.60
N GLN A 179 -8.78 -5.10 27.68
CA GLN A 179 -8.49 -5.57 29.05
C GLN A 179 -9.51 -6.60 29.55
N ALA A 180 -10.79 -6.43 29.21
CA ALA A 180 -11.82 -7.42 29.54
C ALA A 180 -11.56 -8.76 28.83
N PHE A 181 -11.19 -8.72 27.55
CA PHE A 181 -10.77 -9.90 26.80
C PHE A 181 -9.50 -10.52 27.39
N ALA A 182 -8.48 -9.71 27.70
CA ALA A 182 -7.24 -10.18 28.30
C ALA A 182 -7.48 -10.90 29.63
N ALA A 183 -8.34 -10.35 30.50
CA ALA A 183 -8.70 -10.96 31.77
C ALA A 183 -9.37 -12.34 31.60
N ARG A 184 -10.23 -12.49 30.58
CA ARG A 184 -10.94 -13.74 30.31
C ARG A 184 -10.02 -14.83 29.77
N GLU A 185 -9.08 -14.46 28.89
CA GLU A 185 -8.16 -15.41 28.24
C GLU A 185 -6.84 -15.60 29.02
N GLY A 186 -6.69 -14.95 30.19
CA GLY A 186 -5.46 -15.03 30.99
C GLY A 186 -4.24 -14.33 30.35
N ARG A 187 -4.47 -13.32 29.51
CA ARG A 187 -3.44 -12.55 28.78
C ARG A 187 -3.08 -11.24 29.49
N PRO A 188 -1.95 -10.58 29.15
CA PRO A 188 -1.53 -9.34 29.77
C PRO A 188 -2.56 -8.20 29.64
N LYS A 189 -2.77 -7.44 30.72
CA LYS A 189 -3.55 -6.20 30.70
C LYS A 189 -2.62 -5.04 30.34
N LEU A 190 -2.97 -4.31 29.30
CA LEU A 190 -2.18 -3.22 28.73
C LEU A 190 -3.03 -1.94 28.74
N GLU A 191 -2.38 -0.78 28.90
CA GLU A 191 -3.04 0.53 29.01
C GLU A 191 -2.65 1.48 27.87
N ARG A 192 -1.41 1.37 27.36
CA ARG A 192 -0.86 2.24 26.31
C ARG A 192 -0.95 1.64 24.91
N VAL A 193 -1.17 0.32 24.82
CA VAL A 193 -1.37 -0.41 23.56
C VAL A 193 -2.55 -1.39 23.69
N LEU A 194 -3.17 -1.76 22.57
CA LEU A 194 -4.20 -2.79 22.55
C LEU A 194 -3.59 -4.19 22.41
N LEU A 195 -4.25 -5.20 22.98
CA LEU A 195 -3.80 -6.59 22.86
C LEU A 195 -3.83 -7.03 21.38
N PRO A 196 -2.75 -7.64 20.87
CA PRO A 196 -2.64 -7.98 19.46
C PRO A 196 -3.54 -9.17 19.09
N ARG A 197 -4.14 -9.09 17.90
CA ARG A 197 -4.93 -10.17 17.29
C ARG A 197 -4.00 -11.11 16.53
N THR A 198 -4.11 -12.40 16.81
CA THR A 198 -3.22 -13.44 16.27
C THR A 198 -3.67 -13.97 14.91
N THR A 199 -4.98 -14.06 14.66
CA THR A 199 -5.49 -14.92 13.59
C THR A 199 -5.11 -14.47 12.18
N GLY A 200 -5.16 -13.17 11.88
CA GLY A 200 -4.74 -12.65 10.58
C GLY A 200 -3.24 -12.84 10.35
N MET A 201 -2.44 -12.62 11.39
CA MET A 201 -0.98 -12.81 11.37
C MET A 201 -0.63 -14.29 11.17
N GLN A 202 -1.34 -15.23 11.81
CA GLN A 202 -1.15 -16.66 11.59
C GLN A 202 -1.36 -17.04 10.12
N ILE A 203 -2.46 -16.60 9.52
CA ILE A 203 -2.76 -16.90 8.12
C ILE A 203 -1.70 -16.32 7.18
N ILE A 204 -1.16 -15.14 7.51
CA ILE A 204 -0.04 -14.53 6.77
C ILE A 204 1.21 -15.40 6.90
N LEU A 205 1.60 -15.79 8.12
CA LEU A 205 2.78 -16.63 8.36
C LEU A 205 2.67 -17.96 7.62
N ASP A 206 1.53 -18.64 7.73
CA ASP A 206 1.26 -19.90 7.01
C ASP A 206 1.42 -19.73 5.49
N ALA A 207 1.00 -18.58 4.93
CA ALA A 207 1.08 -18.30 3.50
C ALA A 207 2.50 -17.96 3.02
N VAL A 208 3.43 -17.66 3.92
CA VAL A 208 4.82 -17.31 3.60
C VAL A 208 5.84 -18.29 4.22
N ALA A 209 5.38 -19.45 4.68
CA ALA A 209 6.17 -20.43 5.40
C ALA A 209 7.38 -20.98 4.62
N ASP A 210 7.31 -20.98 3.27
CA ASP A 210 8.42 -21.37 2.41
C ASP A 210 9.48 -20.27 2.27
N THR A 211 9.04 -19.00 2.30
CA THR A 211 9.92 -17.82 2.15
C THR A 211 10.57 -17.40 3.46
N LYS A 212 9.88 -17.62 4.59
CA LYS A 212 10.35 -17.30 5.95
C LYS A 212 10.90 -15.87 6.08
N PRO A 213 10.11 -14.83 5.74
CA PRO A 213 10.56 -13.45 5.85
C PRO A 213 10.88 -13.08 7.30
N ASP A 214 11.93 -12.27 7.49
CA ASP A 214 12.25 -11.68 8.80
C ASP A 214 11.10 -10.79 9.28
N ILE A 215 10.89 -10.77 10.60
CA ILE A 215 9.85 -9.98 11.26
C ILE A 215 10.53 -8.83 12.01
N TYR A 216 10.14 -7.60 11.71
CA TYR A 216 10.61 -6.42 12.41
C TYR A 216 9.49 -5.87 13.27
N ASP A 217 9.72 -5.87 14.58
CA ASP A 217 8.82 -5.32 15.56
C ASP A 217 9.14 -3.84 15.80
N LEU A 218 8.19 -2.98 15.45
CA LEU A 218 8.30 -1.52 15.54
C LEU A 218 7.49 -0.99 16.72
N THR A 219 8.07 -0.04 17.44
CA THR A 219 7.38 0.81 18.41
C THR A 219 7.48 2.25 17.98
N LEU A 220 6.33 2.90 17.77
CA LEU A 220 6.22 4.33 17.50
C LEU A 220 5.74 5.06 18.74
N ALA A 221 6.41 6.17 19.06
CA ALA A 221 5.96 7.13 20.05
C ALA A 221 6.16 8.56 19.53
N PHE A 222 5.28 9.46 19.93
CA PHE A 222 5.22 10.83 19.42
C PHE A 222 5.68 11.80 20.50
N PRO A 223 6.43 12.86 20.13
CA PRO A 223 6.76 13.93 21.06
C PRO A 223 5.53 14.47 21.78
N SER A 224 5.74 14.93 23.01
CA SER A 224 4.70 15.46 23.89
C SER A 224 3.66 14.43 24.36
N TYR A 225 3.78 13.15 23.99
CA TYR A 225 2.83 12.14 24.45
C TYR A 225 2.98 11.93 25.95
N SER A 226 1.93 12.24 26.72
CA SER A 226 1.89 12.13 28.18
C SER A 226 1.07 10.93 28.68
N GLY A 227 0.54 10.12 27.76
CA GLY A 227 -0.28 8.96 28.11
C GLY A 227 -1.78 9.17 27.93
N GLU A 228 -2.23 10.26 27.30
CA GLU A 228 -3.66 10.40 27.02
C GLU A 228 -4.13 9.26 26.10
N VAL A 229 -5.33 8.74 26.33
CA VAL A 229 -5.98 7.83 25.39
C VAL A 229 -7.27 8.50 24.91
N PRO A 230 -7.42 8.78 23.60
CA PRO A 230 -8.59 9.48 23.09
C PRO A 230 -9.86 8.64 23.26
N THR A 231 -11.00 9.30 23.43
CA THR A 231 -12.32 8.65 23.34
C THR A 231 -12.82 8.67 21.91
N PHE A 232 -13.84 7.89 21.57
CA PHE A 232 -14.43 7.93 20.22
C PHE A 232 -14.92 9.32 19.81
N ASP A 233 -15.45 10.10 20.76
CA ASP A 233 -15.93 11.46 20.51
C ASP A 233 -14.78 12.42 20.12
N MET A 234 -13.56 12.16 20.58
CA MET A 234 -12.38 12.95 20.19
C MET A 234 -11.88 12.56 18.79
N GLY A 235 -12.28 11.38 18.28
CA GLY A 235 -11.71 10.79 17.08
C GLY A 235 -10.19 10.65 17.20
N TYR A 236 -9.46 11.17 16.22
CA TYR A 236 -7.98 11.21 16.24
C TYR A 236 -7.41 12.47 16.91
N GLY A 237 -8.27 13.32 17.48
CA GLY A 237 -7.85 14.46 18.29
C GLY A 237 -7.57 14.07 19.74
N ARG A 238 -6.98 15.01 20.48
CA ARG A 238 -6.57 14.84 21.88
C ARG A 238 -6.83 16.13 22.66
N LYS A 239 -7.10 16.04 23.97
CA LYS A 239 -7.38 17.22 24.83
C LYS A 239 -6.12 17.74 25.52
N VAL A 240 -5.24 16.83 25.96
CA VAL A 240 -3.99 17.13 26.65
C VAL A 240 -2.83 17.07 25.67
N ASP A 241 -2.70 15.95 24.98
CA ASP A 241 -1.61 15.63 24.04
C ASP A 241 -1.88 16.24 22.65
N THR A 242 -2.18 17.53 22.60
CA THR A 242 -2.67 18.23 21.40
C THR A 242 -1.64 18.34 20.25
N GLU A 243 -0.35 18.13 20.54
CA GLU A 243 0.74 18.18 19.56
C GLU A 243 1.04 16.81 18.92
N VAL A 244 0.48 15.72 19.46
CA VAL A 244 0.56 14.40 18.84
C VAL A 244 -0.13 14.44 17.48
N PRO A 245 0.52 13.99 16.39
CA PRO A 245 0.01 14.16 15.05
C PRO A 245 -1.24 13.32 14.78
N SER A 246 -2.08 13.83 13.90
CA SER A 246 -3.13 13.09 13.20
C SER A 246 -3.03 13.39 11.70
N MET A 247 -3.68 12.61 10.84
CA MET A 247 -3.74 12.93 9.41
C MET A 247 -4.31 14.33 9.17
N LYS A 248 -5.28 14.75 9.99
CA LYS A 248 -5.85 16.10 9.94
C LYS A 248 -4.81 17.19 10.27
N SER A 249 -3.97 16.99 11.29
CA SER A 249 -2.95 17.97 11.66
C SER A 249 -1.83 18.03 10.61
N LEU A 250 -1.41 16.88 10.07
CA LEU A 250 -0.41 16.81 9.00
C LEU A 250 -0.88 17.51 7.73
N LEU A 251 -2.13 17.28 7.30
CA LEU A 251 -2.74 17.98 6.16
C LEU A 251 -2.83 19.49 6.37
N ALA A 252 -2.94 19.91 7.63
CA ALA A 252 -2.96 21.32 7.98
C ALA A 252 -1.56 21.93 8.18
N GLY A 253 -0.49 21.19 7.84
CA GLY A 253 0.89 21.66 7.93
C GLY A 253 1.45 21.70 9.35
N LYS A 254 0.77 21.10 10.33
CA LYS A 254 1.26 21.03 11.71
C LYS A 254 2.19 19.83 11.88
N ALA A 255 3.48 20.11 12.01
CA ALA A 255 4.49 19.10 12.33
C ALA A 255 4.37 18.67 13.81
N PRO A 256 4.72 17.42 14.14
CA PRO A 256 5.03 17.07 15.52
C PRO A 256 6.15 17.97 16.04
N VAL A 257 6.02 18.49 17.27
CA VAL A 257 7.04 19.33 17.89
C VAL A 257 8.16 18.42 18.42
N GLY A 258 9.17 18.18 17.58
CA GLY A 258 10.34 17.37 17.96
C GLY A 258 10.54 16.18 17.02
N ARG A 259 10.95 15.05 17.61
CA ARG A 259 11.34 13.84 16.86
C ARG A 259 10.40 12.69 17.16
N VAL A 260 9.81 12.12 16.13
CA VAL A 260 9.04 10.88 16.27
C VAL A 260 10.00 9.76 16.60
N ALA A 261 9.83 9.12 17.75
CA ALA A 261 10.68 8.02 18.18
C ALA A 261 10.18 6.72 17.55
N MET A 262 11.09 5.99 16.91
CA MET A 262 10.85 4.67 16.34
C MET A 262 11.89 3.71 16.90
N HIS A 263 11.46 2.65 17.56
CA HIS A 263 12.34 1.56 17.95
C HIS A 263 12.04 0.35 17.06
N SER A 264 13.06 -0.33 16.57
CA SER A 264 12.92 -1.53 15.76
C SER A 264 13.75 -2.68 16.33
N ARG A 265 13.15 -3.88 16.40
CA ARG A 265 13.83 -5.11 16.78
C ARG A 265 13.56 -6.21 15.76
N LYS A 266 14.62 -6.86 15.30
CA LYS A 266 14.55 -7.96 14.34
C LYS A 266 14.26 -9.29 15.06
N PHE A 267 13.41 -10.10 14.45
CA PHE A 267 13.10 -11.48 14.79
C PHE A 267 13.10 -12.34 13.53
N SER A 268 13.43 -13.62 13.69
CA SER A 268 13.28 -14.63 12.65
C SER A 268 11.81 -15.01 12.47
N TYR A 269 11.49 -15.66 11.35
CA TYR A 269 10.17 -16.24 11.13
C TYR A 269 9.80 -17.25 12.22
N GLU A 270 10.76 -18.10 12.61
CA GLU A 270 10.59 -19.17 13.59
C GLU A 270 10.22 -18.66 14.99
N ASP A 271 10.72 -17.48 15.38
CA ASP A 271 10.40 -16.84 16.66
C ASP A 271 8.89 -16.58 16.83
N ALA A 272 8.19 -16.29 15.74
CA ALA A 272 6.75 -16.03 15.74
C ALA A 272 5.93 -17.25 15.32
N ALA A 273 6.46 -18.12 14.45
CA ALA A 273 5.71 -19.24 13.90
C ALA A 273 5.45 -20.36 14.93
N THR A 274 6.33 -20.51 15.93
CA THR A 274 6.23 -21.59 16.94
C THR A 274 5.12 -21.35 17.96
N ASP A 275 5.09 -20.14 18.54
CA ASP A 275 4.03 -19.68 19.45
C ASP A 275 3.72 -18.22 19.16
N LEU A 276 2.82 -18.00 18.21
CA LEU A 276 2.48 -16.66 17.76
C LEU A 276 1.83 -15.82 18.86
N GLN A 277 0.99 -16.44 19.70
CA GLN A 277 0.31 -15.70 20.77
C GLN A 277 1.31 -15.28 21.85
N GLY A 278 2.14 -16.19 22.33
CA GLY A 278 3.18 -15.88 23.31
C GLY A 278 4.20 -14.88 22.77
N PHE A 279 4.60 -15.03 21.50
CA PHE A 279 5.45 -14.04 20.82
C PHE A 279 4.83 -12.64 20.83
N LEU A 280 3.59 -12.51 20.36
CA LEU A 280 2.92 -11.21 20.28
C LEU A 280 2.64 -10.63 21.67
N ASP A 281 2.27 -11.44 22.66
CA ASP A 281 2.05 -10.99 24.04
C ASP A 281 3.35 -10.47 24.67
N ALA A 282 4.48 -11.14 24.46
CA ALA A 282 5.78 -10.67 24.91
C ALA A 282 6.18 -9.35 24.25
N ARG A 283 6.01 -9.22 22.93
CA ARG A 283 6.30 -7.97 22.20
C ARG A 283 5.42 -6.82 22.66
N TRP A 284 4.12 -7.04 22.87
CA TRP A 284 3.22 -5.98 23.32
C TRP A 284 3.45 -5.58 24.77
N LYS A 285 3.92 -6.49 25.63
CA LYS A 285 4.40 -6.14 26.97
C LYS A 285 5.65 -5.26 26.91
N GLU A 286 6.63 -5.61 26.07
CA GLU A 286 7.82 -4.77 25.84
C GLU A 286 7.43 -3.37 25.31
N LYS A 287 6.43 -3.29 24.42
CA LYS A 287 5.88 -2.02 23.92
C LYS A 287 5.23 -1.19 25.01
N GLU A 288 4.41 -1.80 25.86
CA GLU A 288 3.77 -1.13 26.99
C GLU A 288 4.81 -0.50 27.92
N GLU A 289 5.84 -1.27 28.32
CA GLU A 289 6.94 -0.80 29.15
C GLU A 289 7.70 0.36 28.47
N ARG A 290 7.94 0.25 27.16
CA ARG A 290 8.61 1.28 26.37
C ARG A 290 7.79 2.56 26.23
N MET A 291 6.47 2.45 26.06
CA MET A 291 5.58 3.61 26.03
C MET A 291 5.53 4.30 27.38
N ASN A 292 5.49 3.55 28.48
CA ASN A 292 5.55 4.12 29.84
C ASN A 292 6.89 4.82 30.09
N TYR A 293 8.01 4.22 29.69
CA TYR A 293 9.32 4.88 29.75
C TYR A 293 9.35 6.18 28.92
N PHE A 294 8.78 6.15 27.72
CA PHE A 294 8.72 7.31 26.83
C PHE A 294 7.90 8.46 27.45
N ILE A 295 6.79 8.18 28.14
CA ILE A 295 5.99 9.21 28.82
C ILE A 295 6.86 10.00 29.81
N GLU A 296 7.71 9.32 30.58
CA GLU A 296 8.58 9.93 31.58
C GLU A 296 9.81 10.63 30.99
N HIS A 297 10.38 10.10 29.89
CA HIS A 297 11.70 10.51 29.40
C HIS A 297 11.69 11.19 28.02
N GLN A 298 10.56 11.15 27.31
CA GLN A 298 10.38 11.62 25.92
C GLN A 298 11.40 11.05 24.92
N LYS A 299 11.91 9.85 25.21
CA LYS A 299 12.89 9.11 24.43
C LYS A 299 12.79 7.62 24.74
N PHE A 300 13.38 6.75 23.93
CA PHE A 300 13.35 5.30 24.18
C PHE A 300 14.56 4.86 25.01
N PRO A 301 14.47 3.74 25.76
CA PRO A 301 15.61 3.23 26.51
C PRO A 301 16.69 2.72 25.54
N GLY A 302 17.96 3.01 25.83
CA GLY A 302 19.11 2.56 25.03
C GLY A 302 19.49 3.45 23.84
N ASP A 303 19.09 4.73 23.84
CA ASP A 303 19.28 5.70 22.75
C ASP A 303 20.74 6.11 22.43
N GLU A 304 21.76 5.35 22.83
CA GLU A 304 23.16 5.69 22.50
C GLU A 304 23.51 5.48 21.02
N THR A 305 22.70 4.71 20.27
CA THR A 305 22.90 4.40 18.84
C THR A 305 21.73 4.79 17.95
N THR A 306 21.12 5.94 18.22
CA THR A 306 19.94 6.40 17.48
C THR A 306 20.34 7.07 16.16
N VAL A 307 19.75 6.63 15.06
CA VAL A 307 19.91 7.23 13.73
C VAL A 307 18.83 8.28 13.52
N GLU A 308 19.28 9.51 13.32
CA GLU A 308 18.41 10.64 12.99
C GLU A 308 18.12 10.65 11.49
N MET A 309 16.87 10.41 11.13
CA MET A 309 16.40 10.44 9.75
C MET A 309 15.67 11.75 9.48
N GLU A 310 16.28 12.59 8.64
CA GLU A 310 15.58 13.74 8.09
C GLU A 310 14.72 13.31 6.90
N LEU A 311 13.41 13.46 7.07
CA LEU A 311 12.46 13.14 6.02
C LEU A 311 12.45 14.23 4.95
N SER A 312 13.39 14.10 4.00
CA SER A 312 13.52 15.07 2.91
C SER A 312 12.28 15.12 2.02
N THR A 313 11.87 16.34 1.69
CA THR A 313 10.85 16.60 0.68
C THR A 313 11.53 16.65 -0.69
N SER A 314 10.88 16.13 -1.72
CA SER A 314 11.45 16.12 -3.08
C SER A 314 10.64 17.00 -4.04
N VAL A 315 10.93 18.31 -4.04
CA VAL A 315 10.35 19.23 -5.04
C VAL A 315 10.70 18.80 -6.46
N ARG A 316 11.87 18.18 -6.65
CA ARG A 316 12.28 17.57 -7.92
C ARG A 316 11.31 16.47 -8.37
N ALA A 317 10.76 15.67 -7.45
CA ALA A 317 9.78 14.64 -7.79
C ALA A 317 8.47 15.24 -8.29
N VAL A 318 8.00 16.32 -7.66
CA VAL A 318 6.83 17.09 -8.12
C VAL A 318 7.08 17.62 -9.53
N PHE A 319 8.22 18.27 -9.75
CA PHE A 319 8.57 18.77 -11.08
C PHE A 319 8.63 17.65 -12.13
N ARG A 320 9.27 16.51 -11.81
CA ARG A 320 9.30 15.34 -12.72
C ARG A 320 7.91 14.83 -13.06
N LEU A 321 7.01 14.73 -12.08
CA LEU A 321 5.62 14.29 -12.29
C LEU A 321 4.91 15.23 -13.26
N TRP A 322 4.89 16.53 -12.96
CA TRP A 322 4.16 17.51 -13.77
C TRP A 322 4.79 17.73 -15.13
N LEU A 323 6.12 17.75 -15.25
CA LEU A 323 6.81 17.80 -16.53
C LEU A 323 6.44 16.58 -17.39
N GLY A 324 6.47 15.37 -16.82
CA GLY A 324 6.08 14.15 -17.52
C GLY A 324 4.64 14.19 -18.01
N ILE A 325 3.71 14.66 -17.18
CA ILE A 325 2.31 14.83 -17.56
C ILE A 325 2.16 15.87 -18.68
N THR A 326 2.76 17.06 -18.54
CA THR A 326 2.68 18.11 -19.56
C THR A 326 3.28 17.66 -20.89
N LEU A 327 4.44 17.00 -20.86
CA LEU A 327 5.05 16.42 -22.07
C LEU A 327 4.15 15.35 -22.68
N SER A 328 3.52 14.48 -21.88
CA SER A 328 2.59 13.48 -22.39
C SER A 328 1.36 14.09 -23.07
N CYS A 329 0.83 15.20 -22.54
CA CYS A 329 -0.29 15.92 -23.14
C CYS A 329 0.06 16.57 -24.49
N ILE A 330 1.35 16.84 -24.75
CA ILE A 330 1.82 17.41 -26.02
C ILE A 330 2.22 16.29 -26.99
N VAL A 331 3.01 15.33 -26.52
CA VAL A 331 3.58 14.25 -27.34
C VAL A 331 2.52 13.25 -27.76
N LEU A 332 1.60 12.85 -26.89
CA LEU A 332 0.63 11.81 -27.21
C LEU A 332 -0.31 12.22 -28.36
N PRO A 333 -0.88 13.44 -28.42
CA PRO A 333 -1.64 13.89 -29.57
C PRO A 333 -0.80 13.91 -30.86
N VAL A 334 0.45 14.37 -30.81
CA VAL A 334 1.34 14.39 -31.99
C VAL A 334 1.60 12.98 -32.50
N VAL A 335 1.92 12.04 -31.61
CA VAL A 335 2.12 10.63 -31.97
C VAL A 335 0.85 10.04 -32.58
N MET A 336 -0.32 10.32 -32.00
CA MET A 336 -1.61 9.87 -32.55
C MET A 336 -1.88 10.46 -33.93
N MET A 337 -1.62 11.77 -34.11
CA MET A 337 -1.78 12.47 -35.39
C MET A 337 -0.84 11.94 -36.47
N LEU A 338 0.35 11.43 -36.13
CA LEU A 338 1.26 10.80 -37.08
C LEU A 338 0.91 9.33 -37.34
N PHE A 339 0.52 8.60 -36.29
CA PHE A 339 0.24 7.16 -36.37
C PHE A 339 -1.01 6.86 -37.20
N PHE A 340 -2.14 7.56 -36.97
CA PHE A 340 -3.39 7.23 -37.65
C PHE A 340 -3.34 7.41 -39.17
N PRO A 341 -2.75 8.50 -39.73
CA PRO A 341 -2.58 8.63 -41.18
C PRO A 341 -1.63 7.57 -41.75
N LEU A 342 -0.50 7.28 -41.09
CA LEU A 342 0.44 6.25 -41.55
C LEU A 342 -0.20 4.86 -41.52
N TYR A 343 -0.96 4.56 -40.46
CA TYR A 343 -1.73 3.32 -40.36
C TYR A 343 -2.82 3.25 -41.44
N PHE A 344 -3.55 4.34 -41.69
CA PHE A 344 -4.54 4.42 -42.75
C PHE A 344 -3.91 4.18 -44.13
N LEU A 345 -2.79 4.85 -44.43
CA LEU A 345 -2.03 4.65 -45.66
C LEU A 345 -1.53 3.20 -45.80
N TRP A 346 -1.07 2.59 -44.72
CA TRP A 346 -0.68 1.19 -44.69
C TRP A 346 -1.86 0.26 -45.00
N VAL A 347 -3.02 0.48 -44.38
CA VAL A 347 -4.24 -0.31 -44.65
C VAL A 347 -4.69 -0.15 -46.11
N VAL A 348 -4.68 1.08 -46.65
CA VAL A 348 -5.00 1.33 -48.06
C VAL A 348 -4.00 0.66 -49.00
N TYR A 349 -2.71 0.74 -48.70
CA TYR A 349 -1.66 0.04 -49.45
C TYR A 349 -1.88 -1.47 -49.45
N CYS A 350 -2.12 -2.08 -48.28
CA CYS A 350 -2.45 -3.51 -48.17
C CYS A 350 -3.70 -3.87 -48.97
N PHE A 351 -4.73 -3.01 -48.95
CA PHE A 351 -5.95 -3.22 -49.72
C PHE A 351 -5.69 -3.18 -51.24
N VAL A 352 -5.05 -2.12 -51.74
CA VAL A 352 -4.71 -1.98 -53.18
C VAL A 352 -3.81 -3.11 -53.64
N TYR A 353 -2.79 -3.46 -52.85
CA TYR A 353 -1.90 -4.58 -53.14
C TYR A 353 -2.67 -5.91 -53.21
N SER A 354 -3.61 -6.16 -52.29
CA SER A 354 -4.44 -7.38 -52.33
C SER A 354 -5.36 -7.48 -53.55
N VAL A 355 -5.77 -6.33 -54.12
CA VAL A 355 -6.59 -6.28 -55.34
C VAL A 355 -5.74 -6.54 -56.58
N TYR A 356 -4.49 -6.04 -56.59
CA TYR A 356 -3.58 -6.11 -57.74
C TYR A 356 -2.83 -7.44 -57.80
N ASP A 357 -2.34 -7.94 -56.67
CA ASP A 357 -1.70 -9.24 -56.57
C ASP A 357 -2.74 -10.32 -56.27
N ARG A 358 -3.32 -10.91 -57.33
CA ARG A 358 -4.23 -12.06 -57.22
C ARG A 358 -3.52 -13.39 -56.89
N THR A 359 -2.19 -13.37 -56.71
CA THR A 359 -1.38 -14.58 -56.60
C THR A 359 -0.74 -14.81 -55.23
N THR A 360 -0.74 -13.83 -54.31
CA THR A 360 -0.08 -14.01 -53.01
C THR A 360 -1.03 -14.20 -51.82
N ASN A 361 -0.56 -15.09 -50.96
CA ASN A 361 -1.07 -15.53 -49.66
C ASN A 361 -1.28 -14.40 -48.65
N PHE A 362 -2.19 -13.44 -48.91
CA PHE A 362 -2.66 -12.53 -47.87
C PHE A 362 -3.72 -13.23 -47.02
N TRP A 363 -3.70 -13.03 -45.71
CA TRP A 363 -4.29 -13.99 -44.76
C TRP A 363 -5.79 -13.68 -44.54
N TRP A 364 -6.24 -12.53 -45.04
CA TRP A 364 -7.61 -12.04 -44.91
C TRP A 364 -8.65 -12.94 -45.61
N PRO A 365 -8.47 -13.37 -46.87
CA PRO A 365 -9.31 -14.39 -47.48
C PRO A 365 -9.40 -15.68 -46.65
N TYR A 366 -8.33 -16.08 -45.98
CA TYR A 366 -8.30 -17.30 -45.15
C TYR A 366 -9.09 -17.12 -43.85
N ILE A 367 -8.95 -15.97 -43.18
CA ILE A 367 -9.75 -15.62 -41.98
C ILE A 367 -11.23 -15.50 -42.35
N PHE A 368 -11.55 -14.84 -43.46
CA PHE A 368 -12.94 -14.69 -43.92
C PHE A 368 -13.57 -16.05 -44.27
N ASN A 369 -12.83 -16.93 -44.96
CA ASN A 369 -13.28 -18.30 -45.23
C ASN A 369 -13.41 -19.14 -43.95
N LEU A 370 -12.52 -18.98 -42.96
CA LEU A 370 -12.66 -19.62 -41.65
C LEU A 370 -13.96 -19.21 -40.94
N PHE A 371 -14.34 -17.93 -41.00
CA PHE A 371 -15.61 -17.46 -40.43
C PHE A 371 -16.82 -17.95 -41.23
N LEU A 372 -16.76 -17.93 -42.56
CA LEU A 372 -17.84 -18.40 -43.43
C LEU A 372 -18.08 -19.90 -43.32
N GLU A 373 -17.02 -20.72 -43.28
CA GLU A 373 -17.14 -22.17 -43.04
C GLU A 373 -17.75 -22.47 -41.68
N ARG A 374 -17.36 -21.71 -40.65
CA ARG A 374 -17.88 -21.90 -39.29
C ARG A 374 -19.37 -21.54 -39.25
N ALA A 375 -19.78 -20.46 -39.92
CA ALA A 375 -21.19 -20.08 -40.05
C ALA A 375 -22.00 -21.15 -40.82
N ALA A 376 -21.47 -21.67 -41.92
CA ALA A 376 -22.10 -22.72 -42.72
C ALA A 376 -22.27 -24.03 -41.93
N LYS A 377 -21.23 -24.49 -41.23
CA LYS A 377 -21.29 -25.69 -40.36
C LYS A 377 -22.27 -25.53 -39.20
N THR A 378 -22.43 -24.31 -38.69
CA THR A 378 -23.41 -24.00 -37.62
C THR A 378 -24.84 -24.03 -38.16
N HIS A 379 -25.06 -23.50 -39.37
CA HIS A 379 -26.36 -23.54 -40.04
C HIS A 379 -26.79 -24.97 -40.43
N ASP A 380 -25.84 -25.80 -40.88
CA ASP A 380 -26.08 -27.19 -41.26
C ASP A 380 -26.37 -28.09 -40.04
N ARG A 381 -25.74 -27.82 -38.89
CA ARG A 381 -26.11 -28.43 -37.61
C ARG A 381 -27.53 -28.06 -37.20
N PHE A 382 -27.91 -26.79 -37.33
CA PHE A 382 -29.24 -26.31 -36.97
C PHE A 382 -30.34 -26.97 -37.81
N LYS A 383 -30.11 -27.13 -39.13
CA LYS A 383 -31.03 -27.84 -40.03
C LYS A 383 -31.15 -29.33 -39.71
N ARG A 384 -30.05 -30.01 -39.40
CA ARG A 384 -30.06 -31.44 -39.01
C ARG A 384 -30.72 -31.69 -37.65
N GLN A 385 -30.74 -30.69 -36.77
CA GLN A 385 -31.44 -30.78 -35.49
C GLN A 385 -32.96 -30.62 -35.70
N GLN A 386 -33.40 -29.67 -36.54
CA GLN A 386 -34.81 -29.52 -36.88
C GLN A 386 -35.43 -30.69 -37.66
N THR A 387 -34.63 -31.47 -38.40
CA THR A 387 -35.09 -32.68 -39.11
C THR A 387 -35.09 -33.94 -38.25
N LYS A 388 -34.58 -33.89 -37.01
CA LYS A 388 -34.66 -35.00 -36.04
C LYS A 388 -35.79 -34.85 -35.02
N ASP A 389 -36.38 -33.65 -34.93
CA ASP A 389 -37.48 -33.32 -34.02
C ASP A 389 -38.85 -33.28 -34.73
N LEU A 390 -38.93 -33.82 -35.96
CA LEU A 390 -40.13 -34.14 -36.74
C LEU A 390 -40.14 -35.65 -36.98
#